data_AF-M0ZHB8-F1
#
_entry.id   AF-M0ZHB8-F1
#
_cell.length_a   1.000
_cell.length_b   1.000
_cell.length_c   1.000
_cell.angle_alpha   90.00
_cell.angle_beta   90.00
_cell.angle_gamma   90.00
#
_symmetry.space_group_name_H-M   'P 1'
#
loop_
_entity.id
_entity.type
_entity.pdbx_description
1 polymer ?
#
loop_
_entity_poly.entity_id
_entity_poly.type
_entity_poly.pdbx_seq_one_letter_code
_entity_poly.pdbx_strand_id
1 'polypeptide(L)'
;MRKIVVELCDIITSRGARLSAAGIVGILKKLGKDTLKDGENQRSVIAVDGALFERYTKFRNCLEETMKELLGDTADSIVIELSNDGSGVGAALLAASHSQYTDLEES
;
A
#
# COMPACT_ATOMS: atom_id res chain seq x y z
N MET A 1 -7.14 -35.08 2.95
CA MET A 1 -8.08 -33.96 3.16
C MET A 1 -7.38 -32.66 3.54
N ARG A 2 -6.57 -32.58 4.61
CA ARG A 2 -5.86 -31.33 5.01
C ARG A 2 -4.99 -30.72 3.90
N LYS A 3 -4.30 -31.54 3.10
CA LYS A 3 -3.46 -31.08 1.98
C LYS A 3 -4.26 -30.28 0.92
N ILE A 4 -5.45 -30.76 0.56
CA ILE A 4 -6.32 -30.09 -0.42
C ILE A 4 -6.77 -28.71 0.08
N VAL A 5 -7.11 -28.61 1.38
CA VAL A 5 -7.51 -27.33 1.99
C VAL A 5 -6.36 -26.33 1.95
N VAL A 6 -5.14 -26.76 2.28
CA VAL A 6 -3.95 -25.91 2.22
C VAL A 6 -3.69 -25.42 0.79
N GLU A 7 -3.76 -26.31 -0.20
CA GLU A 7 -3.58 -25.96 -1.62
C GLU A 7 -4.64 -24.95 -2.10
N LEU A 8 -5.91 -25.15 -1.72
CA LEU A 8 -6.98 -24.21 -2.06
C LEU A 8 -6.75 -22.82 -1.44
N CYS A 9 -6.38 -22.77 -0.15
CA CYS A 9 -6.06 -21.52 0.51
C CYS A 9 -4.88 -20.81 -0.16
N ASP A 10 -3.88 -21.56 -0.63
CA ASP A 10 -2.70 -21.00 -1.33
C ASP A 10 -3.08 -20.38 -2.68
N ILE A 11 -3.95 -21.05 -3.45
CA ILE A 11 -4.48 -20.53 -4.73
C ILE A 11 -5.28 -19.24 -4.49
N ILE A 12 -6.18 -19.24 -3.51
CA ILE A 12 -7.03 -18.08 -3.20
C ILE A 12 -6.16 -16.90 -2.72
N THR A 13 -5.20 -17.16 -1.83
CA THR A 13 -4.28 -16.16 -1.28
C THR A 13 -3.45 -15.54 -2.40
N SER A 14 -2.85 -16.37 -3.26
CA SER A 14 -2.00 -15.92 -4.36
C SER A 14 -2.80 -15.08 -5.37
N ARG A 15 -3.99 -15.53 -5.76
CA ARG A 15 -4.86 -14.75 -6.67
C ARG A 15 -5.22 -13.39 -6.06
N GLY A 16 -5.62 -13.38 -4.79
CA GLY A 16 -5.99 -12.15 -4.08
C GLY A 16 -4.82 -11.15 -4.04
N ALA A 17 -3.65 -11.61 -3.60
CA ALA A 17 -2.45 -10.78 -3.50
C ALA A 17 -2.01 -10.22 -4.87
N ARG A 18 -2.00 -11.05 -5.93
CA ARG A 18 -1.62 -10.62 -7.28
C ARG A 18 -2.57 -9.58 -7.86
N LEU A 19 -3.88 -9.75 -7.66
CA LEU A 19 -4.88 -8.78 -8.12
C LEU A 19 -4.78 -7.45 -7.35
N SER A 20 -4.57 -7.50 -6.03
CA SER A 20 -4.33 -6.30 -5.22
C SER A 20 -3.07 -5.56 -5.68
N ALA A 21 -1.96 -6.28 -5.89
CA ALA A 21 -0.73 -5.70 -6.42
C ALA A 21 -0.93 -5.02 -7.78
N ALA A 22 -1.66 -5.66 -8.70
CA ALA A 22 -1.97 -5.07 -10.01
C ALA A 22 -2.79 -3.78 -9.89
N GLY A 23 -3.75 -3.72 -8.97
CA GLY A 23 -4.51 -2.51 -8.68
C GLY A 23 -3.63 -1.37 -8.14
N ILE A 24 -2.74 -1.68 -7.20
CA ILE A 24 -1.78 -0.73 -6.64
C ILE A 24 -0.84 -0.19 -7.73
N VAL A 25 -0.28 -1.07 -8.56
CA VAL A 25 0.56 -0.65 -9.70
C VAL A 25 -0.24 0.19 -10.70
N GLY A 26 -1.52 -0.09 -10.90
CA GLY A 26 -2.41 0.76 -11.69
C GLY A 26 -2.50 2.20 -11.15
N ILE A 27 -2.56 2.38 -9.83
CA ILE A 27 -2.52 3.70 -9.19
C ILE A 27 -1.16 4.37 -9.40
N LEU A 28 -0.05 3.64 -9.23
CA LEU A 28 1.29 4.16 -9.47
C LEU A 28 1.46 4.63 -10.92
N LYS A 29 0.97 3.86 -11.89
CA LYS A 29 0.92 4.22 -13.31
C LYS A 29 0.12 5.49 -13.54
N LYS A 30 -1.05 5.61 -12.91
CA LYS A 30 -1.90 6.79 -13.02
C LYS A 30 -1.20 8.06 -12.50
N LEU A 31 -0.37 7.91 -11.47
CA LEU A 31 0.43 8.98 -10.88
C LEU A 31 1.76 9.24 -11.61
N GLY A 32 2.10 8.43 -12.62
CA GLY A 32 3.39 8.49 -13.32
C GLY A 32 4.58 8.14 -12.44
N LYS A 33 4.38 7.23 -11.47
CA LYS A 33 5.37 6.74 -10.49
C LYS A 33 5.87 5.33 -10.80
N ASP A 34 5.49 4.78 -11.94
CA ASP A 34 5.89 3.45 -12.41
C ASP A 34 7.19 3.46 -13.25
N THR A 35 7.70 4.64 -13.56
CA THR A 35 8.94 4.83 -14.34
C THR A 35 9.91 5.72 -13.58
N LEU A 36 11.21 5.41 -13.68
CA LEU A 36 12.29 6.27 -13.22
C LEU A 36 12.44 7.42 -14.22
N LYS A 37 12.26 8.66 -13.76
CA LYS A 37 12.58 9.85 -14.57
C LYS A 37 14.02 10.25 -14.31
N ASP A 38 14.77 10.51 -15.39
CA ASP A 38 16.16 10.95 -15.29
C ASP A 38 16.28 12.19 -14.39
N GLY A 39 17.05 12.05 -13.30
CA GLY A 39 17.33 13.13 -12.34
C GLY A 39 16.37 13.22 -11.14
N GLU A 40 15.27 12.45 -11.11
CA GLU A 40 14.32 12.45 -9.99
C GLU A 40 14.40 11.15 -9.18
N ASN A 41 15.12 11.16 -8.06
CA ASN A 41 15.10 10.05 -7.10
C ASN A 41 13.84 10.13 -6.22
N GLN A 42 12.66 10.02 -6.85
CA GLN A 42 11.36 10.16 -6.20
C GLN A 42 10.95 8.86 -5.51
N ARG A 43 11.29 8.75 -4.22
CA ARG A 43 10.75 7.71 -3.35
C ARG A 43 9.24 7.90 -3.17
N SER A 44 8.46 6.85 -3.40
CA SER A 44 7.01 6.83 -3.18
C SER A 44 6.66 5.84 -2.09
N VAL A 45 5.81 6.26 -1.16
CA VAL A 45 5.37 5.42 -0.03
C VAL A 45 3.89 5.11 -0.20
N ILE A 46 3.54 3.84 0.01
CA ILE A 46 2.17 3.33 -0.02
C ILE A 46 1.82 2.91 1.39
N ALA A 47 1.01 3.72 2.06
CA ALA A 47 0.48 3.37 3.37
C ALA A 47 -0.62 2.30 3.20
N VAL A 48 -0.46 1.17 3.86
CA VAL A 48 -1.42 0.05 3.86
C VAL A 48 -1.91 -0.18 5.28
N ASP A 49 -3.21 -0.35 5.43
CA ASP A 49 -3.85 -0.75 6.69
C ASP A 49 -4.69 -2.00 6.46
N GLY A 50 -4.93 -2.75 7.53
CA GLY A 50 -5.83 -3.90 7.55
C GLY A 50 -5.17 -5.21 7.98
N ALA A 51 -5.95 -5.99 8.74
CA ALA A 51 -5.49 -7.24 9.35
C ALA A 51 -4.99 -8.29 8.35
N LEU A 52 -5.48 -8.29 7.11
CA LEU A 52 -5.00 -9.21 6.06
C LEU A 52 -3.54 -8.97 5.73
N PHE A 53 -3.17 -7.71 5.48
CA PHE A 53 -1.78 -7.33 5.20
C PHE A 53 -0.91 -7.39 6.46
N GLU A 54 -1.46 -7.02 7.61
CA GLU A 54 -0.77 -7.04 8.91
C GLU A 54 -0.43 -8.47 9.38
N ARG A 55 -1.38 -9.41 9.31
CA ARG A 55 -1.28 -10.69 10.02
C ARG A 55 -1.05 -11.89 9.11
N TYR A 56 -1.34 -11.78 7.82
CA TYR A 56 -1.17 -12.89 6.90
C TYR A 56 0.09 -12.72 6.04
N THR A 57 1.24 -13.17 6.56
CA THR A 57 2.56 -13.00 5.91
C THR A 57 2.63 -13.56 4.49
N LYS A 58 1.96 -14.69 4.19
CA LYS A 58 1.93 -15.24 2.82
C LYS A 58 1.27 -14.28 1.82
N PHE A 59 0.20 -13.61 2.24
CA PHE A 59 -0.48 -12.61 1.42
C PHE A 59 0.43 -11.40 1.19
N ARG A 60 1.05 -10.87 2.28
CA ARG A 60 2.00 -9.75 2.20
C ARG A 60 3.15 -10.04 1.24
N ASN A 61 3.83 -11.17 1.42
CA ASN A 61 4.98 -11.53 0.60
C ASN A 61 4.59 -11.68 -0.87
N CYS A 62 3.48 -12.38 -1.15
CA CYS A 62 3.00 -12.55 -2.52
C CYS A 62 2.64 -11.19 -3.16
N LEU A 63 2.06 -10.26 -2.40
CA LEU A 63 1.75 -8.91 -2.88
C LEU A 63 3.03 -8.13 -3.21
N GLU A 64 4.00 -8.09 -2.30
CA GLU A 64 5.28 -7.39 -2.47
C GLU A 64 6.10 -7.98 -3.63
N GLU A 65 6.18 -9.30 -3.74
CA GLU A 65 6.84 -10.00 -4.85
C GLU A 65 6.17 -9.68 -6.19
N THR A 66 4.84 -9.68 -6.24
CA THR A 66 4.10 -9.34 -7.46
C THR A 66 4.29 -7.87 -7.83
N MET A 67 4.38 -6.96 -6.86
CA MET A 67 4.70 -5.56 -7.13
C MET A 67 6.10 -5.41 -7.72
N LYS A 68 7.10 -6.12 -7.18
CA LYS A 68 8.47 -6.14 -7.74
C LYS A 68 8.47 -6.68 -9.17
N GLU A 69 7.75 -7.77 -9.44
CA GLU A 69 7.58 -8.34 -10.78
C GLU A 69 7.00 -7.32 -11.77
N LEU A 70 5.98 -6.56 -11.36
CA LEU A 70 5.27 -5.62 -12.22
C LEU A 70 6.00 -4.27 -12.43
N LEU A 71 6.83 -3.84 -11.48
CA LEU A 71 7.52 -2.55 -11.50
C LEU A 71 8.97 -2.64 -11.99
N GLY A 72 9.60 -3.82 -11.95
CA GLY A 72 10.99 -4.01 -12.33
C GLY A 72 11.93 -3.10 -11.53
N ASP A 73 12.83 -2.42 -12.22
CA ASP A 73 13.86 -1.56 -11.61
C ASP A 73 13.27 -0.39 -10.79
N THR A 74 12.05 0.06 -11.10
CA THR A 74 11.37 1.11 -10.33
C THR A 74 10.95 0.65 -8.94
N ALA A 75 10.89 -0.66 -8.68
CA ALA A 75 10.40 -1.21 -7.41
C ALA A 75 11.19 -0.72 -6.18
N ASP A 76 12.49 -0.47 -6.33
CA ASP A 76 13.36 0.01 -5.22
C ASP A 76 13.00 1.42 -4.74
N SER A 77 12.31 2.20 -5.58
CA SER A 77 11.79 3.52 -5.22
C SER A 77 10.42 3.48 -4.53
N ILE A 78 9.77 2.31 -4.49
CA ILE A 78 8.45 2.12 -3.90
C ILE A 78 8.57 1.42 -2.55
N VAL A 79 7.99 2.01 -1.51
CA VAL A 79 7.97 1.43 -0.16
C VAL A 79 6.54 1.21 0.28
N ILE A 80 6.22 0.00 0.71
CA ILE A 80 4.94 -0.34 1.32
C ILE A 80 5.11 -0.25 2.83
N GLU A 81 4.35 0.62 3.48
CA GLU A 81 4.43 0.87 4.91
C GLU A 81 3.12 0.51 5.60
N LEU A 82 3.19 -0.28 6.68
CA LEU A 82 2.01 -0.60 7.48
C LEU A 82 1.63 0.62 8.32
N SER A 83 0.41 1.12 8.13
CA SER A 83 -0.14 2.28 8.87
C SER A 83 -1.26 1.82 9.79
N ASN A 84 -0.89 1.37 10.99
CA ASN A 84 -1.87 0.90 11.99
C ASN A 84 -2.74 2.07 12.47
N ASP A 85 -4.05 1.96 12.23
CA ASP A 85 -5.04 3.00 12.54
C ASP A 85 -4.75 4.35 11.86
N GLY A 86 -4.16 4.31 10.66
CA GLY A 86 -3.84 5.51 9.90
C GLY A 86 -5.07 6.37 9.57
N SER A 87 -6.24 5.74 9.44
CA SER A 87 -7.49 6.46 9.16
C SER A 87 -7.99 7.28 10.36
N GLY A 88 -7.88 6.76 11.59
CA GLY A 88 -8.28 7.48 12.80
C GLY A 88 -7.43 8.72 13.04
N VAL A 89 -6.11 8.56 12.99
CA VAL A 89 -5.15 9.69 13.12
C VAL A 89 -5.31 10.68 11.97
N GLY A 90 -5.44 10.19 10.72
CA GLY A 90 -5.66 11.03 9.55
C GLY A 90 -6.95 11.86 9.65
N ALA A 91 -8.03 11.26 10.14
CA ALA A 91 -9.29 11.98 10.36
C ALA A 91 -9.14 13.09 11.41
N ALA A 92 -8.42 12.83 12.50
CA ALA A 92 -8.14 13.85 13.52
C ALA A 92 -7.29 15.01 12.97
N LEU A 93 -6.27 14.71 12.16
CA LEU A 93 -5.44 15.72 11.51
C LEU A 93 -6.25 16.59 10.54
N LEU A 94 -7.13 15.98 9.75
CA LEU A 94 -8.03 16.72 8.86
C LEU A 94 -9.03 17.57 9.65
N ALA A 95 -9.57 17.07 10.76
CA ALA A 95 -10.46 17.85 11.62
C ALA A 95 -9.72 19.06 12.22
N ALA A 96 -8.47 18.89 12.66
CA ALA A 96 -7.65 19.98 13.17
C ALA A 96 -7.37 21.05 12.11
N SER A 97 -7.07 20.66 10.86
CA SER A 97 -6.81 21.63 9.77
C SER A 97 -8.06 22.35 9.26
N HIS A 98 -9.26 21.89 9.65
CA HIS A 98 -10.56 22.52 9.32
C HIS A 98 -11.26 23.05 10.59
N SER A 99 -10.48 23.29 11.63
CA SER A 99 -10.97 23.79 12.90
C SER A 99 -11.48 25.23 12.76
N GLN A 100 -12.63 25.51 13.38
CA GLN A 100 -13.14 26.88 13.53
C GLN A 100 -12.26 27.73 14.47
N TYR A 101 -11.35 27.10 15.20
CA TYR A 101 -10.48 27.77 16.18
C TYR A 101 -9.20 28.36 15.57
N THR A 102 -8.99 28.26 14.25
CA THR A 102 -7.77 28.75 13.57
C THR A 102 -7.62 30.27 13.68
N ASP A 103 -8.73 31.02 13.69
CA ASP A 103 -8.72 32.49 13.70
C ASP A 103 -8.59 33.11 15.11
N LEU A 104 -8.52 32.30 16.17
CA LEU A 104 -8.47 32.77 17.56
C LEU A 104 -7.05 32.93 18.12
N GLU A 105 -6.03 32.43 17.41
CA GLU A 105 -4.62 32.59 17.80
C GLU A 105 -3.95 33.83 17.18
N GLU A 106 -4.61 34.54 16.24
CA GLU A 106 -4.09 35.77 15.61
C GLU A 106 -4.60 37.09 16.26
N SER A 107 -5.31 37.04 17.40
CA SER A 107 -5.79 38.23 18.14
C SER A 107 -5.05 38.48 19.46
#